data_AF-A0A539EKW3-F1
#
_entry.id   AF-A0A539EKW3-F1
#
_cell.length_a   1.000
_cell.length_b   1.000
_cell.length_c   1.000
_cell.angle_alpha   90.00
_cell.angle_beta   90.00
_cell.angle_gamma   90.00
#
_symmetry.space_group_name_H-M   'P 1'
#
loop_
_entity.id
_entity.type
_entity.pdbx_description
1 polymer ?
#
loop_
_entity_poly.entity_id
_entity_poly.type
_entity_poly.pdbx_seq_one_letter_code
_entity_poly.pdbx_strand_id
1 'polypeptide(L)'
;MRYPYEAYTQVAAYEFAGGMENTTATTQTDACLLTKEASLDTDLDTLIAHELAHQWFGDLLTCRDWSHAWLNEGFATYCEYVFLEEVKGKDEADRDFEVARRSYVDEDAQRYRRPIVCNTYTHPWALFDRHLYEKGGWVLHMLRHELGDAPFWKSIAHYLRRHRDQSVETTDLIAAIEAATGRNLRKFFDQWVYGKGYPSLEARWSYKPEAGKAEVRVRQTGDLFEVPLTVRVTGPGGRWSREFTETLKDKEHTFSWRVPGEPAMVEFDPEHRLLKKLEVKQPVARWLAQLRLAKTALSRTQAAAALSKWGDPASVKALETAARRDAFWAVSAEAAASLGVLRTDASRAALERLLTVKHPKVRRAVVTALADWTDSRTAKLLTRFARRDPSIHVRAQSLRALGRAKDPSVYPVLRSALKDRSYWNIVASGALQGLSLTRDPAVLPDLLRAAKPPSPFQVRQNALRALSVWHQLDESVLSVIADAMASQDERVAMTAVSCLGDTGSPLAIPHLERLQKSTVDTRLKTYAAEALSKLRPSDDK
;
A
#
# COMPACT_ATOMS: atom_id res chain seq x y z
N MET A 1 26.68 -7.13 -10.86
CA MET A 1 27.38 -8.42 -10.62
C MET A 1 26.67 -9.50 -11.42
N ARG A 2 27.31 -10.58 -11.86
CA ARG A 2 26.59 -11.69 -12.51
C ARG A 2 25.76 -12.46 -11.48
N TYR A 3 24.75 -13.20 -11.94
CA TYR A 3 24.03 -14.18 -11.12
C TYR A 3 25.03 -15.17 -10.49
N PRO A 4 24.94 -15.46 -9.17
CA PRO A 4 26.02 -16.16 -8.47
C PRO A 4 26.00 -17.68 -8.63
N TYR A 5 24.89 -18.26 -9.11
CA TYR A 5 24.70 -19.71 -9.24
C TYR A 5 24.62 -20.16 -10.70
N GLU A 6 24.63 -21.48 -10.92
CA GLU A 6 24.62 -22.08 -12.27
C GLU A 6 23.26 -21.94 -12.97
N ALA A 7 22.16 -22.04 -12.22
CA ALA A 7 20.80 -22.01 -12.74
C ALA A 7 19.83 -21.34 -11.76
N TYR A 8 18.69 -20.90 -12.29
CA TYR A 8 17.60 -20.29 -11.52
C TYR A 8 16.27 -20.92 -11.92
N THR A 9 15.53 -21.41 -10.93
CA THR A 9 14.21 -22.05 -11.08
C THR A 9 13.19 -21.30 -10.25
N GLN A 10 11.93 -21.28 -10.71
CA GLN A 10 10.78 -20.78 -9.95
C GLN A 10 9.72 -21.87 -9.88
N VAL A 11 9.16 -22.08 -8.69
CA VAL A 11 8.12 -23.09 -8.44
C VAL A 11 6.88 -22.42 -7.87
N ALA A 12 5.76 -22.46 -8.59
CA ALA A 12 4.47 -22.00 -8.06
C ALA A 12 3.84 -23.10 -7.19
N ALA A 13 3.66 -22.83 -5.90
CA ALA A 13 3.12 -23.77 -4.93
C ALA A 13 1.67 -23.43 -4.56
N TYR A 14 0.81 -24.45 -4.59
CA TYR A 14 -0.57 -24.34 -4.09
C TYR A 14 -0.56 -24.11 -2.58
N GLU A 15 -1.49 -23.30 -2.08
CA GLU A 15 -1.59 -22.97 -0.65
C GLU A 15 -0.36 -22.27 -0.04
N PHE A 16 0.44 -21.62 -0.89
CA PHE A 16 1.62 -20.88 -0.47
C PHE A 16 1.35 -19.37 -0.42
N ALA A 17 1.80 -18.71 0.65
CA ALA A 17 1.65 -17.27 0.85
C ALA A 17 2.98 -16.57 0.56
N GLY A 18 2.96 -15.51 -0.25
CA GLY A 18 4.17 -14.75 -0.61
C GLY A 18 5.12 -15.56 -1.50
N GLY A 19 6.42 -15.41 -1.24
CA GLY A 19 7.50 -16.17 -1.85
C GLY A 19 8.47 -16.68 -0.78
N MET A 20 9.39 -17.55 -1.19
CA MET A 20 10.50 -18.01 -0.38
C MET A 20 11.74 -18.18 -1.26
N GLU A 21 12.84 -17.64 -0.77
CA GLU A 21 14.04 -17.37 -1.54
C GLU A 21 14.99 -18.57 -1.71
N ASN A 22 14.50 -19.80 -1.61
CA ASN A 22 15.36 -20.98 -1.58
C ASN A 22 16.40 -20.95 -2.71
N THR A 23 17.68 -21.11 -2.35
CA THR A 23 18.81 -20.95 -3.26
C THR A 23 18.63 -21.74 -4.56
N THR A 24 18.74 -21.05 -5.70
CA THR A 24 18.51 -21.57 -7.07
C THR A 24 17.07 -22.00 -7.43
N ALA A 25 16.13 -22.05 -6.49
CA ALA A 25 14.78 -22.57 -6.71
C ALA A 25 13.73 -21.86 -5.85
N THR A 26 13.36 -20.63 -6.20
CA THR A 26 12.44 -19.84 -5.39
C THR A 26 11.02 -20.41 -5.47
N THR A 27 10.35 -20.49 -4.32
CA THR A 27 8.95 -20.88 -4.25
C THR A 27 8.07 -19.64 -4.30
N GLN A 28 7.05 -19.65 -5.14
CA GLN A 28 6.11 -18.55 -5.34
C GLN A 28 4.70 -19.00 -5.00
N THR A 29 3.88 -18.08 -4.51
CA THR A 29 2.43 -18.29 -4.38
C THR A 29 1.79 -18.66 -5.72
N ASP A 30 0.79 -19.54 -5.72
CA ASP A 30 -0.05 -19.84 -6.88
C ASP A 30 -0.79 -18.61 -7.42
N ALA A 31 -0.82 -17.50 -6.66
CA ALA A 31 -1.28 -16.21 -7.16
C ALA A 31 -0.37 -15.57 -8.24
N CYS A 32 0.83 -16.11 -8.51
CA CYS A 32 1.63 -15.64 -9.64
C CYS A 32 1.08 -16.11 -11.00
N LEU A 33 0.17 -17.10 -11.02
CA LEU A 33 -0.39 -17.69 -12.23
C LEU A 33 -1.57 -16.85 -12.78
N LEU A 34 -1.27 -15.64 -13.22
CA LEU A 34 -2.26 -14.69 -13.73
C LEU A 34 -2.87 -15.12 -15.07
N THR A 35 -4.19 -14.94 -15.21
CA THR A 35 -4.82 -14.95 -16.53
C THR A 35 -4.60 -13.61 -17.24
N LYS A 36 -4.73 -13.60 -18.58
CA LYS A 36 -4.65 -12.37 -19.39
C LYS A 36 -5.64 -11.28 -18.97
N GLU A 37 -6.79 -11.67 -18.41
CA GLU A 37 -7.81 -10.74 -17.91
C GLU A 37 -7.40 -10.14 -16.57
N ALA A 38 -6.79 -10.93 -15.69
CA ALA A 38 -6.28 -10.46 -14.40
C ALA A 38 -5.08 -9.52 -14.57
N SER A 39 -4.23 -9.78 -15.56
CA SER A 39 -3.02 -8.98 -15.85
C SER A 39 -3.33 -7.54 -16.33
N LEU A 40 -4.60 -7.18 -16.55
CA LEU A 40 -5.01 -5.81 -16.83
C LEU A 40 -4.86 -4.87 -15.61
N ASP A 41 -4.93 -5.43 -14.40
CA ASP A 41 -4.92 -4.66 -13.15
C ASP A 41 -3.97 -5.22 -12.11
N THR A 42 -3.66 -6.51 -12.19
CA THR A 42 -2.81 -7.23 -11.25
C THR A 42 -1.46 -7.52 -11.89
N ASP A 43 -0.42 -7.39 -11.09
CA ASP A 43 0.94 -7.76 -11.43
C ASP A 43 1.63 -8.27 -10.16
N LEU A 44 2.48 -9.29 -10.31
CA LEU A 44 3.31 -9.87 -9.24
C LEU A 44 4.79 -9.86 -9.60
N ASP A 45 5.20 -9.13 -10.64
CA ASP A 45 6.60 -9.03 -11.05
C ASP A 45 7.50 -8.50 -9.91
N THR A 46 6.98 -7.66 -9.01
CA THR A 46 7.73 -7.20 -7.84
C THR A 46 8.05 -8.33 -6.87
N LEU A 47 7.11 -9.25 -6.61
CA LEU A 47 7.38 -10.44 -5.81
C LEU A 47 8.44 -11.32 -6.47
N ILE A 48 8.37 -11.50 -7.79
CA ILE A 48 9.39 -12.26 -8.53
C ILE A 48 10.77 -11.58 -8.41
N ALA A 49 10.83 -10.25 -8.53
CA ALA A 49 12.05 -9.48 -8.36
C ALA A 49 12.61 -9.55 -6.93
N HIS A 50 11.72 -9.56 -5.92
CA HIS A 50 12.07 -9.71 -4.51
C HIS A 50 12.77 -11.05 -4.26
N GLU A 51 12.13 -12.16 -4.65
CA GLU A 51 12.69 -13.51 -4.46
C GLU A 51 14.00 -13.71 -5.26
N LEU A 52 14.09 -13.10 -6.45
CA LEU A 52 15.32 -13.14 -7.23
C LEU A 52 16.45 -12.32 -6.57
N ALA A 53 16.15 -11.19 -5.94
CA ALA A 53 17.15 -10.35 -5.27
C ALA A 53 17.83 -11.08 -4.10
N HIS A 54 17.09 -11.94 -3.40
CA HIS A 54 17.63 -12.75 -2.31
C HIS A 54 18.77 -13.70 -2.71
N GLN A 55 18.85 -14.05 -3.99
CA GLN A 55 19.97 -14.83 -4.53
C GLN A 55 21.32 -14.12 -4.32
N TRP A 56 21.33 -12.80 -4.14
CA TRP A 56 22.48 -12.01 -3.67
C TRP A 56 22.36 -11.63 -2.18
N PHE A 57 21.17 -11.27 -1.70
CA PHE A 57 20.93 -10.74 -0.35
C PHE A 57 20.05 -11.69 0.48
N GLY A 58 20.66 -12.67 1.11
CA GLY A 58 19.98 -13.72 1.86
C GLY A 58 20.61 -15.09 1.63
N ASP A 59 21.00 -15.36 0.39
CA ASP A 59 21.68 -16.60 0.00
C ASP A 59 23.20 -16.43 -0.10
N LEU A 60 23.68 -15.54 -0.98
CA LEU A 60 25.12 -15.40 -1.25
C LEU A 60 25.88 -14.80 -0.06
N LEU A 61 25.24 -13.86 0.62
CA LEU A 61 25.56 -13.44 1.98
C LEU A 61 24.25 -13.43 2.74
N THR A 62 24.32 -13.61 4.06
CA THR A 62 23.10 -13.67 4.89
C THR A 62 23.32 -12.99 6.23
N CYS A 63 22.27 -12.51 6.87
CA CYS A 63 22.38 -11.92 8.20
C CYS A 63 22.97 -12.92 9.23
N ARG A 64 23.83 -12.42 10.13
CA ARG A 64 24.42 -13.23 11.22
C ARG A 64 23.41 -13.73 12.23
N ASP A 65 22.42 -12.89 12.52
CA ASP A 65 21.27 -13.22 13.35
C ASP A 65 20.08 -12.35 12.94
N TRP A 66 18.90 -12.67 13.47
CA TRP A 66 17.64 -12.02 13.06
C TRP A 66 17.58 -10.52 13.34
N SER A 67 18.40 -9.99 14.26
CA SER A 67 18.47 -8.53 14.46
C SER A 67 19.01 -7.80 13.22
N HIS A 68 19.73 -8.50 12.35
CA HIS A 68 20.28 -7.99 11.09
C HIS A 68 19.50 -8.41 9.85
N ALA A 69 18.35 -9.08 9.99
CA ALA A 69 17.59 -9.64 8.85
C ALA A 69 17.12 -8.60 7.80
N TRP A 70 17.11 -7.30 8.14
CA TRP A 70 16.88 -6.23 7.17
C TRP A 70 17.93 -6.17 6.05
N LEU A 71 19.14 -6.73 6.25
CA LEU A 71 20.16 -6.83 5.22
C LEU A 71 19.77 -7.82 4.10
N ASN A 72 18.85 -8.75 4.39
CA ASN A 72 18.27 -9.64 3.39
C ASN A 72 17.05 -8.93 2.79
N GLU A 73 16.04 -8.72 3.64
CA GLU A 73 14.69 -8.31 3.25
C GLU A 73 14.59 -6.85 2.80
N GLY A 74 15.33 -5.95 3.44
CA GLY A 74 15.39 -4.54 3.04
C GLY A 74 16.03 -4.39 1.67
N PHE A 75 17.06 -5.19 1.36
CA PHE A 75 17.67 -5.22 0.03
C PHE A 75 16.76 -5.84 -1.02
N ALA A 76 16.08 -6.94 -0.71
CA ALA A 76 15.09 -7.52 -1.62
C ALA A 76 13.96 -6.53 -1.93
N THR A 77 13.41 -5.88 -0.89
CA THR A 77 12.42 -4.80 -1.02
C THR A 77 12.95 -3.63 -1.86
N TYR A 78 14.21 -3.22 -1.68
CA TYR A 78 14.78 -2.14 -2.49
C TYR A 78 15.01 -2.54 -3.94
N CYS A 79 15.32 -3.81 -4.21
CA CYS A 79 15.46 -4.31 -5.57
C CYS A 79 14.12 -4.30 -6.32
N GLU A 80 12.97 -4.37 -5.63
CA GLU A 80 11.66 -4.12 -6.25
C GLU A 80 11.57 -2.72 -6.85
N TYR A 81 12.02 -1.69 -6.11
CA TYR A 81 12.08 -0.30 -6.61
C TYR A 81 12.96 -0.20 -7.83
N VAL A 82 14.18 -0.77 -7.76
CA VAL A 82 15.15 -0.72 -8.86
C VAL A 82 14.60 -1.43 -10.10
N PHE A 83 13.94 -2.58 -9.91
CA PHE A 83 13.27 -3.29 -10.99
C PHE A 83 12.15 -2.45 -11.62
N LEU A 84 11.24 -1.89 -10.81
CA LEU A 84 10.15 -1.05 -11.31
C LEU A 84 10.65 0.20 -12.02
N GLU A 85 11.69 0.84 -11.49
CA GLU A 85 12.32 2.03 -12.08
C GLU A 85 12.80 1.73 -13.51
N GLU A 86 13.43 0.57 -13.70
CA GLU A 86 13.93 0.12 -15.00
C GLU A 86 12.79 -0.30 -15.96
N VAL A 87 11.85 -1.12 -15.50
CA VAL A 87 10.87 -1.75 -16.40
C VAL A 87 9.60 -0.92 -16.64
N LYS A 88 9.26 -0.02 -15.72
CA LYS A 88 8.03 0.80 -15.77
C LYS A 88 8.27 2.29 -15.60
N GLY A 89 9.50 2.68 -15.29
CA GLY A 89 9.88 4.06 -15.10
C GLY A 89 9.68 4.56 -13.68
N LYS A 90 10.34 5.68 -13.40
CA LYS A 90 10.43 6.31 -12.08
C LYS A 90 9.08 6.58 -11.41
N ASP A 91 8.07 7.06 -12.14
CA ASP A 91 6.75 7.38 -11.55
C ASP A 91 6.06 6.13 -10.97
N GLU A 92 6.24 4.94 -11.56
CA GLU A 92 5.67 3.69 -11.02
C GLU A 92 6.46 3.19 -9.81
N ALA A 93 7.79 3.28 -9.84
CA ALA A 93 8.65 2.94 -8.71
C ALA A 93 8.39 3.86 -7.50
N ASP A 94 8.30 5.17 -7.72
CA ASP A 94 8.00 6.16 -6.69
C ASP A 94 6.58 5.97 -6.12
N ARG A 95 5.59 5.64 -6.95
CA ARG A 95 4.23 5.27 -6.48
C ARG A 95 4.28 4.05 -5.57
N ASP A 96 5.07 3.05 -5.91
CA ASP A 96 5.21 1.84 -5.13
C ASP A 96 5.86 2.11 -3.77
N PHE A 97 6.96 2.87 -3.78
CA PHE A 97 7.64 3.27 -2.55
C PHE A 97 6.83 4.23 -1.68
N GLU A 98 5.94 5.06 -2.24
CA GLU A 98 4.97 5.83 -1.44
C GLU A 98 3.92 4.92 -0.77
N VAL A 99 3.55 3.78 -1.38
CA VAL A 99 2.72 2.76 -0.71
C VAL A 99 3.50 2.12 0.44
N ALA A 100 4.74 1.66 0.18
CA ALA A 100 5.62 1.11 1.20
C ALA A 100 5.83 2.08 2.38
N ARG A 101 6.04 3.37 2.08
CA ARG A 101 6.18 4.44 3.06
C ARG A 101 4.97 4.54 3.98
N ARG A 102 3.77 4.53 3.41
CA ARG A 102 2.51 4.60 4.18
C ARG A 102 2.32 3.36 5.04
N SER A 103 2.58 2.18 4.50
CA SER A 103 2.49 0.91 5.25
C SER A 103 3.39 0.90 6.48
N TYR A 104 4.64 1.34 6.34
CA TYR A 104 5.53 1.50 7.49
C TYR A 104 5.02 2.56 8.48
N VAL A 105 4.65 3.75 8.00
CA VAL A 105 4.16 4.85 8.85
C VAL A 105 2.91 4.47 9.63
N ASP A 106 1.99 3.73 9.02
CA ASP A 106 0.76 3.26 9.66
C ASP A 106 1.05 2.20 10.73
N GLU A 107 1.95 1.25 10.48
CA GLU A 107 2.36 0.26 11.49
C GLU A 107 3.06 0.93 12.68
N ASP A 108 4.02 1.81 12.41
CA ASP A 108 4.76 2.57 13.43
C ASP A 108 3.81 3.40 14.33
N ALA A 109 2.76 3.98 13.74
CA ALA A 109 1.80 4.81 14.44
C ALA A 109 0.71 4.02 15.20
N GLN A 110 0.31 2.84 14.70
CA GLN A 110 -0.88 2.13 15.20
C GLN A 110 -0.57 0.85 15.99
N ARG A 111 0.57 0.20 15.75
CA ARG A 111 0.91 -1.08 16.37
C ARG A 111 2.03 -0.93 17.38
N TYR A 112 3.22 -0.59 16.92
CA TYR A 112 4.43 -0.41 17.75
C TYR A 112 5.52 0.28 16.96
N ARG A 113 6.48 0.90 17.66
CA ARG A 113 7.67 1.53 17.07
C ARG A 113 8.95 0.88 17.59
N ARG A 114 9.83 0.45 16.67
CA ARG A 114 11.16 -0.10 17.01
C ARG A 114 12.26 0.34 16.04
N PRO A 115 13.55 0.23 16.42
CA PRO A 115 14.65 0.28 15.45
C PRO A 115 14.57 -0.85 14.42
N ILE A 116 15.25 -0.68 13.27
CA ILE A 116 15.37 -1.75 12.27
C ILE A 116 16.20 -2.89 12.87
N VAL A 117 17.40 -2.57 13.36
CA VAL A 117 18.23 -3.52 14.09
C VAL A 117 17.71 -3.66 15.51
N CYS A 118 17.08 -4.78 15.80
CA CYS A 118 16.43 -5.05 17.09
C CYS A 118 16.83 -6.44 17.60
N ASN A 119 17.57 -6.48 18.71
CA ASN A 119 17.99 -7.71 19.37
C ASN A 119 17.02 -8.15 20.49
N THR A 120 15.91 -7.43 20.67
CA THR A 120 14.87 -7.77 21.65
C THR A 120 13.63 -8.24 20.91
N TYR A 121 13.39 -9.55 20.90
CA TYR A 121 12.22 -10.18 20.28
C TYR A 121 11.90 -11.51 20.97
N THR A 122 10.62 -11.89 21.00
CA THR A 122 10.18 -13.16 21.63
C THR A 122 10.43 -14.38 20.74
N HIS A 123 10.41 -14.18 19.41
CA HIS A 123 10.66 -15.18 18.38
C HIS A 123 11.02 -14.45 17.06
N PRO A 124 11.77 -15.08 16.14
CA PRO A 124 12.26 -14.41 14.93
C PRO A 124 11.17 -13.76 14.07
N TRP A 125 10.02 -14.44 13.91
CA TRP A 125 8.88 -13.95 13.14
C TRP A 125 8.33 -12.59 13.61
N ALA A 126 8.59 -12.19 14.86
CA ALA A 126 8.20 -10.88 15.37
C ALA A 126 8.95 -9.71 14.70
N LEU A 127 10.07 -9.98 14.00
CA LEU A 127 10.84 -8.96 13.29
C LEU A 127 10.47 -8.83 11.81
N PHE A 128 9.75 -9.79 11.23
CA PHE A 128 9.35 -9.78 9.81
C PHE A 128 8.11 -8.89 9.62
N ASP A 129 8.33 -7.58 9.76
CA ASP A 129 7.31 -6.52 9.79
C ASP A 129 7.70 -5.32 8.90
N ARG A 130 6.91 -4.24 8.92
CA ARG A 130 7.14 -3.10 8.02
C ARG A 130 8.37 -2.25 8.38
N HIS A 131 8.94 -2.43 9.58
CA HIS A 131 10.21 -1.82 9.95
C HIS A 131 11.39 -2.52 9.30
N LEU A 132 11.25 -3.81 9.03
CA LEU A 132 12.29 -4.63 8.42
C LEU A 132 12.26 -4.54 6.89
N TYR A 133 11.08 -4.67 6.28
CA TYR A 133 10.87 -4.61 4.83
C TYR A 133 10.87 -3.18 4.31
N GLU A 134 9.76 -2.45 4.47
CA GLU A 134 9.54 -1.16 3.82
C GLU A 134 10.49 -0.08 4.34
N LYS A 135 10.66 0.02 5.66
CA LYS A 135 11.65 0.97 6.21
C LYS A 135 13.06 0.58 5.78
N GLY A 136 13.41 -0.70 5.75
CA GLY A 136 14.70 -1.20 5.25
C GLY A 136 14.97 -0.79 3.80
N GLY A 137 14.00 -1.00 2.91
CA GLY A 137 14.07 -0.56 1.52
C GLY A 137 14.19 0.96 1.38
N TRP A 138 13.44 1.71 2.20
CA TRP A 138 13.54 3.17 2.26
C TRP A 138 14.91 3.68 2.72
N VAL A 139 15.55 2.99 3.67
CA VAL A 139 16.91 3.33 4.10
C VAL A 139 17.90 3.17 2.95
N LEU A 140 17.79 2.10 2.17
CA LEU A 140 18.65 1.90 0.99
C LEU A 140 18.38 2.93 -0.10
N HIS A 141 17.13 3.33 -0.30
CA HIS A 141 16.76 4.41 -1.21
C HIS A 141 17.38 5.75 -0.81
N MET A 142 17.23 6.13 0.47
CA MET A 142 17.86 7.33 1.01
C MET A 142 19.38 7.27 0.89
N LEU A 143 19.97 6.09 1.14
CA LEU A 143 21.41 5.86 1.03
C LEU A 143 21.92 6.03 -0.41
N ARG A 144 21.17 5.56 -1.42
CA ARG A 144 21.49 5.80 -2.85
C ARG A 144 21.49 7.28 -3.18
N HIS A 145 20.53 8.06 -2.68
CA HIS A 145 20.49 9.51 -2.89
C HIS A 145 21.61 10.25 -2.15
N GLU A 146 21.93 9.81 -0.93
CA GLU A 146 23.01 10.40 -0.12
C GLU A 146 24.38 10.18 -0.76
N LEU A 147 24.63 8.99 -1.32
CA LEU A 147 25.90 8.63 -1.97
C LEU A 147 25.98 9.03 -3.45
N GLY A 148 24.84 9.09 -4.13
CA GLY A 148 24.74 9.05 -5.58
C GLY A 148 24.83 7.62 -6.14
N ASP A 149 24.28 7.42 -7.34
CA ASP A 149 24.12 6.11 -7.98
C ASP A 149 25.44 5.31 -8.11
N ALA A 150 26.46 5.92 -8.70
CA ALA A 150 27.71 5.21 -8.97
C ALA A 150 28.45 4.82 -7.68
N PRO A 151 28.65 5.71 -6.69
CA PRO A 151 29.21 5.32 -5.40
C PRO A 151 28.36 4.28 -4.64
N PHE A 152 27.03 4.39 -4.67
CA PHE A 152 26.13 3.40 -4.06
C PHE A 152 26.36 2.00 -4.63
N TRP A 153 26.22 1.83 -5.95
CA TRP A 153 26.38 0.52 -6.59
C TRP A 153 27.82 -0.03 -6.49
N LYS A 154 28.83 0.84 -6.48
CA LYS A 154 30.22 0.44 -6.19
C LYS A 154 30.34 -0.16 -4.79
N SER A 155 29.68 0.44 -3.80
CA SER A 155 29.70 0.00 -2.40
C SER A 155 29.00 -1.35 -2.25
N ILE A 156 27.81 -1.52 -2.84
CA ILE A 156 27.07 -2.78 -2.82
C ILE A 156 27.86 -3.90 -3.52
N ALA A 157 28.49 -3.61 -4.66
CA ALA A 157 29.34 -4.57 -5.35
C ALA A 157 30.62 -4.91 -4.57
N HIS A 158 31.15 -4.00 -3.74
CA HIS A 158 32.27 -4.29 -2.85
C HIS A 158 31.81 -5.18 -1.68
N TYR A 159 30.68 -4.85 -1.06
CA TYR A 159 30.04 -5.60 0.01
C TYR A 159 29.80 -7.07 -0.39
N LEU A 160 29.11 -7.31 -1.51
CA LEU A 160 28.83 -8.66 -2.01
C LEU A 160 30.09 -9.48 -2.32
N ARG A 161 31.14 -8.85 -2.87
CA ARG A 161 32.40 -9.56 -3.18
C ARG A 161 33.19 -9.90 -1.92
N ARG A 162 33.23 -8.99 -0.95
CA ARG A 162 33.99 -9.16 0.29
C ARG A 162 33.38 -10.21 1.21
N HIS A 163 32.05 -10.26 1.26
CA HIS A 163 31.30 -11.09 2.19
C HIS A 163 30.59 -12.27 1.51
N ARG A 164 31.08 -12.68 0.33
CA ARG A 164 30.58 -13.87 -0.35
C ARG A 164 30.71 -15.09 0.57
N ASP A 165 29.64 -15.89 0.63
CA ASP A 165 29.53 -17.13 1.40
C ASP A 165 29.73 -16.92 2.92
N GLN A 166 29.36 -15.74 3.43
CA GLN A 166 29.53 -15.35 4.84
C GLN A 166 28.26 -14.80 5.46
N SER A 167 28.22 -14.86 6.80
CA SER A 167 27.21 -14.19 7.60
C SER A 167 27.66 -12.79 8.04
N VAL A 168 26.80 -11.79 7.84
CA VAL A 168 27.12 -10.35 7.97
C VAL A 168 26.26 -9.64 9.02
N GLU A 169 26.82 -8.56 9.55
CA GLU A 169 26.13 -7.59 10.40
C GLU A 169 25.99 -6.25 9.65
N THR A 170 25.17 -5.34 10.21
CA THR A 170 25.00 -3.99 9.65
C THR A 170 26.34 -3.23 9.56
N THR A 171 27.25 -3.50 10.49
CA THR A 171 28.61 -2.93 10.53
C THR A 171 29.46 -3.31 9.33
N ASP A 172 29.26 -4.50 8.75
CA ASP A 172 29.96 -4.94 7.53
C ASP A 172 29.54 -4.10 6.31
N LEU A 173 28.25 -3.77 6.18
CA LEU A 173 27.75 -2.87 5.14
C LEU A 173 28.33 -1.46 5.30
N ILE A 174 28.36 -0.93 6.53
CA ILE A 174 28.95 0.37 6.84
C ILE A 174 30.43 0.40 6.41
N ALA A 175 31.20 -0.61 6.82
CA ALA A 175 32.61 -0.73 6.49
C ALA A 175 32.84 -0.84 4.97
N ALA A 176 31.97 -1.56 4.25
CA ALA A 176 32.06 -1.68 2.79
C ALA A 176 31.80 -0.34 2.07
N ILE A 177 30.85 0.47 2.56
CA ILE A 177 30.59 1.81 2.03
C ILE A 177 31.76 2.76 2.31
N GLU A 178 32.28 2.75 3.54
CA GLU A 178 33.44 3.56 3.93
C GLU A 178 34.66 3.20 3.07
N ALA A 179 34.94 1.92 2.87
CA ALA A 179 36.03 1.46 2.01
C ALA A 179 35.85 1.85 0.53
N ALA A 180 34.62 1.83 0.02
CA ALA A 180 34.34 2.11 -1.39
C ALA A 180 34.31 3.62 -1.72
N THR A 181 33.95 4.46 -0.75
CA THR A 181 33.62 5.89 -0.96
C THR A 181 34.46 6.86 -0.13
N GLY A 182 35.10 6.41 0.95
CA GLY A 182 35.77 7.27 1.92
C GLY A 182 34.81 8.09 2.80
N ARG A 183 33.50 7.89 2.69
CA ARG A 183 32.49 8.66 3.44
C ARG A 183 32.08 7.96 4.73
N ASN A 184 32.22 8.65 5.86
CA ASN A 184 31.65 8.22 7.14
C ASN A 184 30.14 8.49 7.15
N LEU A 185 29.35 7.42 7.25
CA LEU A 185 27.89 7.50 7.32
C LEU A 185 27.33 7.05 8.68
N ARG A 186 28.16 7.03 9.73
CA ARG A 186 27.77 6.57 11.07
C ARG A 186 26.47 7.23 11.55
N LYS A 187 26.37 8.56 11.42
CA LYS A 187 25.16 9.32 11.80
C LYS A 187 23.90 8.90 11.04
N PHE A 188 24.04 8.57 9.75
CA PHE A 188 22.92 8.08 8.94
C PHE A 188 22.40 6.75 9.49
N PHE A 189 23.29 5.79 9.77
CA PHE A 189 22.91 4.49 10.33
C PHE A 189 22.39 4.60 11.77
N ASP A 190 23.02 5.44 12.60
CA ASP A 190 22.57 5.70 13.97
C ASP A 190 21.14 6.26 13.99
N GLN A 191 20.78 7.14 13.03
CA GLN A 191 19.44 7.73 12.96
C GLN A 191 18.40 6.76 12.37
N TRP A 192 18.75 6.06 11.28
CA TRP A 192 17.75 5.36 10.47
C TRP A 192 17.65 3.85 10.74
N VAL A 193 18.76 3.22 11.15
CA VAL A 193 18.85 1.78 11.35
C VAL A 193 18.82 1.42 12.83
N TYR A 194 19.69 2.04 13.63
CA TYR A 194 19.73 1.86 15.08
C TYR A 194 18.72 2.77 15.81
N GLY A 195 18.33 3.87 15.16
CA GLY A 195 17.26 4.76 15.59
C GLY A 195 15.88 4.31 15.11
N LYS A 196 14.84 4.83 15.77
CA LYS A 196 13.43 4.51 15.53
C LYS A 196 12.66 5.70 14.95
N GLY A 197 11.54 5.41 14.28
CA GLY A 197 10.66 6.44 13.72
C GLY A 197 11.18 7.11 12.44
N TYR A 198 10.58 8.27 12.14
CA TYR A 198 10.76 9.07 10.94
C TYR A 198 10.42 10.55 11.23
N PRO A 199 10.94 11.52 10.45
CA PRO A 199 10.59 12.92 10.61
C PRO A 199 9.13 13.20 10.25
N SER A 200 8.42 13.88 11.14
CA SER A 200 7.10 14.45 10.89
C SER A 200 7.23 15.95 10.68
N LEU A 201 6.92 16.41 9.48
CA LEU A 201 7.17 17.77 9.02
C LEU A 201 5.86 18.50 8.73
N GLU A 202 5.74 19.72 9.24
CA GLU A 202 4.77 20.71 8.78
C GLU A 202 5.49 21.79 7.98
N ALA A 203 5.07 22.03 6.74
CA ALA A 203 5.66 23.01 5.86
C ALA A 203 4.65 24.05 5.40
N ARG A 204 5.10 25.31 5.37
CA ARG A 204 4.38 26.44 4.79
C ARG A 204 5.36 27.36 4.09
N TRP A 205 4.86 28.13 3.12
CA TRP A 205 5.71 29.04 2.37
C TRP A 205 5.00 30.36 2.08
N SER A 206 5.79 31.40 1.82
CA SER A 206 5.31 32.71 1.40
C SER A 206 6.29 33.35 0.41
N TYR A 207 5.82 34.32 -0.36
CA TYR A 207 6.68 35.14 -1.22
C TYR A 207 6.73 36.56 -0.68
N LYS A 208 7.92 37.16 -0.66
CA LYS A 208 8.19 38.54 -0.24
C LYS A 208 8.56 39.35 -1.49
N PRO A 209 7.60 40.05 -2.14
CA PRO A 209 7.83 40.74 -3.40
C PRO A 209 8.95 41.78 -3.33
N GLU A 210 8.93 42.61 -2.29
CA GLU A 210 9.92 43.69 -2.08
C GLU A 210 11.37 43.16 -1.98
N ALA A 211 11.53 41.93 -1.47
CA ALA A 211 12.83 41.30 -1.34
C ALA A 211 13.16 40.36 -2.52
N GLY A 212 12.19 40.05 -3.39
CA GLY A 212 12.30 39.01 -4.41
C GLY A 212 12.61 37.63 -3.82
N LYS A 213 12.09 37.31 -2.62
CA LYS A 213 12.44 36.09 -1.87
C LYS A 213 11.25 35.16 -1.64
N ALA A 214 11.48 33.87 -1.83
CA ALA A 214 10.60 32.82 -1.34
C ALA A 214 11.05 32.40 0.06
N GLU A 215 10.16 32.46 1.04
CA GLU A 215 10.38 32.01 2.42
C GLU A 215 9.64 30.71 2.66
N VAL A 216 10.37 29.71 3.14
CA VAL A 216 9.86 28.38 3.46
C VAL A 216 10.13 28.10 4.93
N ARG A 217 9.06 27.85 5.68
CA ARG A 217 9.13 27.50 7.10
C ARG A 217 8.74 26.04 7.28
N VAL A 218 9.64 25.28 7.89
CA VAL A 218 9.46 23.85 8.15
C VAL A 218 9.60 23.60 9.65
N ARG A 219 8.63 22.90 10.22
CA ARG A 219 8.60 22.53 11.63
C ARG A 219 8.61 21.01 11.77
N GLN A 220 9.48 20.48 12.61
CA GLN A 220 9.46 19.09 13.06
C GLN A 220 8.47 18.98 14.23
N THR A 221 7.46 18.12 14.08
CA THR A 221 6.39 17.94 15.08
C THR A 221 6.58 16.73 15.98
N GLY A 222 7.49 15.83 15.63
CA GLY A 222 7.87 14.67 16.43
C GLY A 222 9.33 14.75 16.91
N ASP A 223 9.97 13.59 17.00
CA ASP A 223 11.41 13.47 17.27
C ASP A 223 12.21 14.27 16.23
N LEU A 224 13.33 14.87 16.67
CA LEU A 224 14.18 15.65 15.78
C LEU A 224 15.06 14.73 14.95
N PHE A 225 15.06 14.96 13.64
CA PHE A 225 15.98 14.32 12.70
C PHE A 225 16.88 15.38 12.09
N GLU A 226 18.10 14.98 11.75
CA GLU A 226 18.95 15.73 10.84
C GLU A 226 18.83 15.15 9.43
N VAL A 227 18.20 15.90 8.51
CA VAL A 227 17.87 15.42 7.17
C VAL A 227 18.04 16.50 6.11
N PRO A 228 18.53 16.17 4.91
CA PRO A 228 18.46 17.07 3.77
C PRO A 228 17.02 17.15 3.27
N LEU A 229 16.48 18.36 3.16
CA LEU A 229 15.19 18.60 2.51
C LEU A 229 15.40 19.41 1.22
N THR A 230 15.12 18.76 0.09
CA THR A 230 15.06 19.44 -1.20
C THR A 230 13.72 20.15 -1.37
N VAL A 231 13.73 21.41 -1.78
CA VAL A 231 12.55 22.22 -2.10
C VAL A 231 12.69 22.75 -3.52
N ARG A 232 11.68 22.52 -4.36
CA ARG A 232 11.62 23.06 -5.72
C ARG A 232 10.63 24.21 -5.78
N VAL A 233 11.09 25.37 -6.22
CA VAL A 233 10.28 26.58 -6.40
C VAL A 233 10.10 26.84 -7.89
N THR A 234 8.85 26.90 -8.35
CA THR A 234 8.52 27.00 -9.77
C THR A 234 7.66 28.25 -10.04
N GLY A 235 8.06 29.01 -11.05
CA GLY A 235 7.40 30.25 -11.47
C GLY A 235 6.11 30.04 -12.27
N PRO A 236 5.41 31.14 -12.60
CA PRO A 236 4.15 31.08 -13.34
C PRO A 236 4.30 30.42 -14.70
N GLY A 237 3.42 29.45 -14.99
CA GLY A 237 3.43 28.68 -16.23
C GLY A 237 4.66 27.77 -16.40
N GLY A 238 5.45 27.54 -15.34
CA GLY A 238 6.66 26.72 -15.43
C GLY A 238 7.84 27.42 -16.14
N ARG A 239 7.78 28.75 -16.35
CA ARG A 239 8.81 29.51 -17.08
C ARG A 239 10.19 29.49 -16.43
N TRP A 240 10.26 29.22 -15.13
CA TRP A 240 11.50 29.02 -14.39
C TRP A 240 11.25 28.05 -13.24
N SER A 241 12.29 27.32 -12.84
CA SER A 241 12.28 26.44 -11.67
C SER A 241 13.66 26.45 -11.02
N ARG A 242 13.71 26.41 -9.68
CA ARG A 242 14.95 26.33 -8.89
C ARG A 242 14.79 25.29 -7.79
N GLU A 243 15.84 24.51 -7.56
CA GLU A 243 15.91 23.56 -6.45
C GLU A 243 16.89 24.05 -5.41
N PHE A 244 16.51 23.89 -4.15
CA PHE A 244 17.32 24.22 -2.98
C PHE A 244 17.33 23.01 -2.07
N THR A 245 18.49 22.61 -1.58
CA THR A 245 18.59 21.53 -0.59
C THR A 245 19.22 22.09 0.66
N GLU A 246 18.51 21.99 1.77
CA GLU A 246 18.95 22.52 3.06
C GLU A 246 18.85 21.43 4.13
N THR A 247 19.76 21.46 5.11
CA THR A 247 19.73 20.53 6.23
C THR A 247 18.76 21.01 7.30
N LEU A 248 17.70 20.25 7.52
CA LEU A 248 16.84 20.37 8.70
C LEU A 248 17.51 19.69 9.88
N LYS A 249 17.63 20.36 11.01
CA LYS A 249 18.16 19.78 12.27
C LYS A 249 17.41 20.23 13.50
N ASP A 250 16.94 21.48 13.49
CA ASP A 250 16.25 22.08 14.63
C ASP A 250 14.74 21.82 14.54
N LYS A 251 14.04 22.06 15.65
CA LYS A 251 12.57 21.94 15.73
C LYS A 251 11.86 22.79 14.68
N GLU A 252 12.47 23.91 14.29
CA GLU A 252 11.92 24.82 13.30
C GLU A 252 13.02 25.49 12.50
N HIS A 253 12.84 25.55 11.18
CA HIS A 253 13.74 26.19 10.22
C HIS A 253 12.96 27.16 9.34
N THR A 254 13.58 28.29 9.00
CA THR A 254 13.08 29.20 7.97
C THR A 254 14.17 29.43 6.94
N PHE A 255 13.94 28.92 5.73
CA PHE A 255 14.82 29.12 4.58
C PHE A 255 14.29 30.27 3.73
N SER A 256 15.21 31.03 3.13
CA SER A 256 14.86 32.21 2.35
C SER A 256 15.79 32.32 1.14
N TRP A 257 15.23 32.19 -0.06
CA TRP A 257 16.01 32.20 -1.29
C TRP A 257 15.53 33.29 -2.24
N ARG A 258 16.47 33.96 -2.93
CA ARG A 258 16.14 34.88 -4.02
C ARG A 258 15.60 34.09 -5.23
N VAL A 259 14.46 34.53 -5.75
CA VAL A 259 13.79 33.91 -6.89
C VAL A 259 13.45 34.95 -7.97
N PRO A 260 13.32 34.57 -9.26
CA PRO A 260 13.08 35.52 -10.34
C PRO A 260 11.74 36.27 -10.29
N GLY A 261 10.79 35.81 -9.49
CA GLY A 261 9.48 36.44 -9.33
C GLY A 261 8.58 35.61 -8.41
N GLU A 262 7.30 35.96 -8.34
CA GLU A 262 6.34 35.24 -7.51
C GLU A 262 6.23 33.76 -7.93
N PRO A 263 6.49 32.80 -7.03
CA PRO A 263 6.30 31.39 -7.34
C PRO A 263 4.83 31.06 -7.62
N ALA A 264 4.57 30.20 -8.60
CA ALA A 264 3.26 29.59 -8.78
C ALA A 264 3.07 28.36 -7.89
N MET A 265 4.16 27.65 -7.60
CA MET A 265 4.18 26.36 -6.93
C MET A 265 5.49 26.21 -6.13
N VAL A 266 5.40 25.57 -4.96
CA VAL A 266 6.55 25.13 -4.16
C VAL A 266 6.33 23.67 -3.79
N GLU A 267 7.24 22.80 -4.22
CA GLU A 267 7.22 21.36 -3.97
C GLU A 267 8.29 21.00 -2.92
N PHE A 268 7.97 20.06 -2.05
CA PHE A 268 8.83 19.60 -0.97
C PHE A 268 9.20 18.15 -1.20
N ASP A 269 10.50 17.87 -1.29
CA ASP A 269 11.07 16.60 -1.70
C ASP A 269 10.41 16.02 -2.97
N PRO A 270 10.45 16.76 -4.09
CA PRO A 270 9.70 16.39 -5.29
C PRO A 270 10.17 15.07 -5.93
N GLU A 271 11.42 14.69 -5.71
CA GLU A 271 12.03 13.44 -6.21
C GLU A 271 11.90 12.28 -5.23
N HIS A 272 11.15 12.47 -4.14
CA HIS A 272 10.81 11.44 -3.16
C HIS A 272 12.03 10.76 -2.53
N ARG A 273 13.02 11.57 -2.13
CA ARG A 273 14.31 11.11 -1.61
C ARG A 273 14.30 10.84 -0.10
N LEU A 274 13.31 11.34 0.63
CA LEU A 274 13.30 11.33 2.09
C LEU A 274 12.07 10.60 2.65
N LEU A 275 12.32 9.56 3.45
CA LEU A 275 11.33 8.92 4.30
C LEU A 275 10.84 9.92 5.35
N LYS A 276 9.57 10.34 5.24
CA LYS A 276 8.95 11.33 6.11
C LYS A 276 7.45 11.22 6.15
N LYS A 277 6.84 11.89 7.12
CA LYS A 277 5.46 12.36 7.04
C LYS A 277 5.50 13.87 6.79
N LEU A 278 4.78 14.35 5.78
CA LEU A 278 4.80 15.76 5.40
C LEU A 278 3.37 16.29 5.26
N GLU A 279 3.07 17.35 6.00
CA GLU A 279 1.87 18.17 5.82
C GLU A 279 2.26 19.51 5.21
N VAL A 280 1.67 19.85 4.07
CA VAL A 280 1.88 21.16 3.41
C VAL A 280 0.59 21.98 3.51
N LYS A 281 0.70 23.20 4.04
CA LYS A 281 -0.41 24.14 4.13
C LYS A 281 -0.26 25.23 3.07
N GLN A 282 -1.12 25.21 2.06
CA GLN A 282 -1.16 26.22 1.00
C GLN A 282 -2.57 26.44 0.43
N PRO A 283 -2.86 27.63 -0.14
CA PRO A 283 -4.16 27.93 -0.75
C PRO A 283 -4.48 27.06 -1.96
N VAL A 284 -5.78 26.90 -2.26
CA VAL A 284 -6.31 26.12 -3.40
C VAL A 284 -5.64 26.47 -4.73
N ALA A 285 -5.36 27.76 -4.98
CA ALA A 285 -4.68 28.21 -6.20
C ALA A 285 -3.29 27.58 -6.41
N ARG A 286 -2.58 27.28 -5.32
CA ARG A 286 -1.26 26.62 -5.36
C ARG A 286 -1.38 25.13 -5.62
N TRP A 287 -2.40 24.47 -5.08
CA TRP A 287 -2.71 23.08 -5.41
C TRP A 287 -3.14 22.91 -6.87
N LEU A 288 -3.97 23.81 -7.39
CA LEU A 288 -4.33 23.84 -8.81
C LEU A 288 -3.09 24.03 -9.71
N ALA A 289 -2.18 24.92 -9.32
CA ALA A 289 -0.92 25.09 -10.03
C ALA A 289 -0.04 23.82 -9.96
N GLN A 290 0.02 23.16 -8.80
CA GLN A 290 0.81 21.95 -8.61
C GLN A 290 0.29 20.78 -9.44
N LEU A 291 -1.03 20.52 -9.44
CA LEU A 291 -1.62 19.48 -10.28
C LEU A 291 -1.32 19.70 -11.77
N ARG A 292 -1.19 20.96 -12.21
CA ARG A 292 -0.93 21.30 -13.62
C ARG A 292 0.55 21.31 -14.00
N LEU A 293 1.43 21.76 -13.10
CA LEU A 293 2.83 22.11 -13.43
C LEU A 293 3.86 21.12 -12.87
N ALA A 294 3.50 20.31 -11.87
CA ALA A 294 4.45 19.38 -11.26
C ALA A 294 4.91 18.31 -12.24
N LYS A 295 6.23 18.08 -12.25
CA LYS A 295 6.87 17.11 -13.16
C LYS A 295 6.65 15.67 -12.70
N THR A 296 6.76 15.41 -11.40
CA THR A 296 6.65 14.07 -10.84
C THR A 296 5.19 13.69 -10.59
N ALA A 297 4.85 12.42 -10.82
CA ALA A 297 3.50 11.94 -10.55
C ALA A 297 3.11 12.09 -9.09
N LEU A 298 4.03 11.85 -8.14
CA LEU A 298 3.72 11.98 -6.71
C LEU A 298 3.32 13.41 -6.32
N SER A 299 3.99 14.43 -6.85
CA SER A 299 3.61 15.82 -6.58
C SER A 299 2.25 16.17 -7.20
N ARG A 300 1.90 15.63 -8.38
CA ARG A 300 0.55 15.77 -8.94
C ARG A 300 -0.51 15.01 -8.13
N THR A 301 -0.21 13.79 -7.70
CA THR A 301 -1.08 12.96 -6.82
C THR A 301 -1.36 13.67 -5.50
N GLN A 302 -0.33 14.25 -4.85
CA GLN A 302 -0.50 15.03 -3.62
C GLN A 302 -1.46 16.22 -3.84
N ALA A 303 -1.33 16.92 -4.97
CA ALA A 303 -2.20 18.03 -5.31
C ALA A 303 -3.63 17.58 -5.60
N ALA A 304 -3.82 16.48 -6.33
CA ALA A 304 -5.15 15.90 -6.57
C ALA A 304 -5.85 15.54 -5.25
N ALA A 305 -5.15 14.81 -4.37
CA ALA A 305 -5.65 14.45 -3.04
C ALA A 305 -6.01 15.69 -2.19
N ALA A 306 -5.15 16.73 -2.20
CA ALA A 306 -5.43 17.96 -1.46
C ALA A 306 -6.70 18.67 -1.97
N LEU A 307 -6.92 18.69 -3.30
CA LEU A 307 -8.07 19.34 -3.93
C LEU A 307 -9.42 18.72 -3.55
N SER A 308 -9.44 17.53 -2.96
CA SER A 308 -10.66 16.90 -2.42
C SER A 308 -11.32 17.70 -1.28
N LYS A 309 -10.67 18.75 -0.78
CA LYS A 309 -11.21 19.65 0.25
C LYS A 309 -12.02 20.82 -0.31
N TRP A 310 -11.98 21.05 -1.63
CA TRP A 310 -12.62 22.20 -2.27
C TRP A 310 -13.57 21.74 -3.39
N GLY A 311 -14.88 21.87 -3.16
CA GLY A 311 -15.92 21.53 -4.12
C GLY A 311 -16.24 22.62 -5.15
N ASP A 312 -15.37 23.64 -5.29
CA ASP A 312 -15.60 24.74 -6.22
C ASP A 312 -15.43 24.30 -7.69
N PRO A 313 -16.03 25.04 -8.65
CA PRO A 313 -15.99 24.66 -10.06
C PRO A 313 -14.57 24.52 -10.65
N ALA A 314 -13.60 25.28 -10.17
CA ALA A 314 -12.23 25.19 -10.68
C ALA A 314 -11.55 23.90 -10.20
N SER A 315 -11.72 23.55 -8.93
CA SER A 315 -11.22 22.30 -8.35
C SER A 315 -11.83 21.06 -9.00
N VAL A 316 -13.17 21.02 -9.17
CA VAL A 316 -13.86 19.91 -9.87
C VAL A 316 -13.35 19.77 -11.31
N LYS A 317 -13.23 20.88 -12.05
CA LYS A 317 -12.74 20.86 -13.44
C LYS A 317 -11.29 20.40 -13.54
N ALA A 318 -10.43 20.83 -12.61
CA ALA A 318 -9.03 20.42 -12.57
C ALA A 318 -8.89 18.91 -12.30
N LEU A 319 -9.62 18.38 -11.32
CA LEU A 319 -9.66 16.95 -11.01
C LEU A 319 -10.22 16.13 -12.18
N GLU A 320 -11.32 16.55 -12.83
CA GLU A 320 -11.84 15.86 -14.01
C GLU A 320 -10.82 15.84 -15.16
N THR A 321 -10.11 16.95 -15.36
CA THR A 321 -9.07 17.03 -16.40
C THR A 321 -7.93 16.06 -16.12
N ALA A 322 -7.42 16.02 -14.88
CA ALA A 322 -6.37 15.10 -14.47
C ALA A 322 -6.82 13.63 -14.55
N ALA A 323 -8.04 13.32 -14.09
CA ALA A 323 -8.64 11.99 -14.17
C ALA A 323 -8.77 11.48 -15.62
N ARG A 324 -8.93 12.38 -16.58
CA ARG A 324 -9.08 12.05 -18.00
C ARG A 324 -7.75 12.01 -18.77
N ARG A 325 -6.80 12.87 -18.42
CA ARG A 325 -5.67 13.23 -19.30
C ARG A 325 -4.28 13.15 -18.67
N ASP A 326 -4.16 12.88 -17.37
CA ASP A 326 -2.81 12.74 -16.80
C ASP A 326 -2.06 11.59 -17.48
N ALA A 327 -0.75 11.78 -17.68
CA ALA A 327 0.09 10.79 -18.31
C ALA A 327 0.26 9.53 -17.43
N PHE A 328 0.18 9.70 -16.11
CA PHE A 328 0.33 8.60 -15.17
C PHE A 328 -1.01 8.19 -14.57
N TRP A 329 -1.34 6.91 -14.69
CA TRP A 329 -2.64 6.36 -14.32
C TRP A 329 -2.99 6.59 -12.84
N ALA A 330 -1.99 6.60 -11.95
CA ALA A 330 -2.25 6.76 -10.52
C ALA A 330 -2.70 8.19 -10.18
N VAL A 331 -2.18 9.21 -10.87
CA VAL A 331 -2.68 10.59 -10.73
C VAL A 331 -4.13 10.65 -11.20
N SER A 332 -4.45 10.02 -12.34
CA SER A 332 -5.83 9.97 -12.83
C SER A 332 -6.78 9.25 -11.87
N ALA A 333 -6.32 8.14 -11.26
CA ALA A 333 -7.10 7.39 -10.28
C ALA A 333 -7.31 8.19 -8.98
N GLU A 334 -6.28 8.88 -8.47
CA GLU A 334 -6.39 9.76 -7.31
C GLU A 334 -7.34 10.92 -7.56
N ALA A 335 -7.27 11.54 -8.75
CA ALA A 335 -8.17 12.61 -9.12
C ALA A 335 -9.64 12.15 -9.20
N ALA A 336 -9.89 10.93 -9.71
CA ALA A 336 -11.22 10.31 -9.67
C ALA A 336 -11.68 10.03 -8.23
N ALA A 337 -10.81 9.49 -7.37
CA ALA A 337 -11.13 9.27 -5.96
C ALA A 337 -11.47 10.59 -5.24
N SER A 338 -10.70 11.64 -5.49
CA SER A 338 -10.90 12.98 -4.94
C SER A 338 -12.23 13.60 -5.37
N LEU A 339 -12.68 13.40 -6.61
CA LEU A 339 -14.03 13.79 -7.06
C LEU A 339 -15.14 13.08 -6.26
N GLY A 340 -14.93 11.83 -5.88
CA GLY A 340 -15.85 11.07 -5.02
C GLY A 340 -16.01 11.71 -3.65
N VAL A 341 -14.90 12.10 -3.03
CA VAL A 341 -14.87 12.75 -1.70
C VAL A 341 -15.67 14.05 -1.66
N LEU A 342 -15.69 14.81 -2.77
CA LEU A 342 -16.42 16.09 -2.84
C LEU A 342 -17.94 15.94 -2.72
N ARG A 343 -18.50 14.81 -3.19
CA ARG A 343 -19.94 14.49 -3.12
C ARG A 343 -20.88 15.60 -3.63
N THR A 344 -20.48 16.35 -4.67
CA THR A 344 -21.33 17.37 -5.31
C THR A 344 -21.96 16.84 -6.60
N ASP A 345 -23.04 17.48 -7.07
CA ASP A 345 -23.65 17.12 -8.37
C ASP A 345 -22.66 17.30 -9.53
N ALA A 346 -21.83 18.34 -9.46
CA ALA A 346 -20.78 18.59 -10.43
C ALA A 346 -19.73 17.46 -10.43
N SER A 347 -19.31 16.98 -9.25
CA SER A 347 -18.34 15.88 -9.15
C SER A 347 -18.92 14.54 -9.57
N ARG A 348 -20.19 14.26 -9.25
CA ARG A 348 -20.94 13.10 -9.78
C ARG A 348 -20.97 13.11 -11.30
N ALA A 349 -21.40 14.23 -11.90
CA ALA A 349 -21.47 14.35 -13.36
C ALA A 349 -20.11 14.17 -14.02
N ALA A 350 -19.02 14.66 -13.40
CA ALA A 350 -17.66 14.41 -13.85
C ALA A 350 -17.31 12.92 -13.81
N LEU A 351 -17.58 12.23 -12.69
CA LEU A 351 -17.34 10.80 -12.55
C LEU A 351 -18.11 9.95 -13.57
N GLU A 352 -19.37 10.27 -13.83
CA GLU A 352 -20.18 9.57 -14.84
C GLU A 352 -19.53 9.68 -16.25
N ARG A 353 -18.94 10.84 -16.59
CA ARG A 353 -18.18 11.04 -17.84
C ARG A 353 -16.81 10.35 -17.85
N LEU A 354 -16.28 9.95 -16.70
CA LEU A 354 -14.97 9.28 -16.56
C LEU A 354 -15.07 7.75 -16.63
N LEU A 355 -16.28 7.18 -16.60
CA LEU A 355 -16.51 5.73 -16.78
C LEU A 355 -16.00 5.18 -18.12
N THR A 356 -15.73 6.05 -19.10
CA THR A 356 -15.22 5.69 -20.43
C THR A 356 -13.69 5.72 -20.54
N VAL A 357 -12.97 6.07 -19.47
CA VAL A 357 -11.49 6.09 -19.48
C VAL A 357 -10.94 4.69 -19.80
N LYS A 358 -9.89 4.61 -20.62
CA LYS A 358 -9.33 3.35 -21.10
C LYS A 358 -8.62 2.54 -20.00
N HIS A 359 -7.96 3.22 -19.06
CA HIS A 359 -7.16 2.54 -18.03
C HIS A 359 -8.07 1.87 -16.98
N PRO A 360 -7.95 0.55 -16.75
CA PRO A 360 -8.88 -0.19 -15.89
C PRO A 360 -8.77 0.24 -14.42
N LYS A 361 -7.55 0.46 -13.89
CA LYS A 361 -7.37 0.99 -12.52
C LYS A 361 -8.04 2.36 -12.30
N VAL A 362 -8.10 3.22 -13.33
CA VAL A 362 -8.79 4.52 -13.25
C VAL A 362 -10.30 4.32 -13.28
N ARG A 363 -10.82 3.48 -14.18
CA ARG A 363 -12.26 3.11 -14.17
C ARG A 363 -12.67 2.52 -12.83
N ARG A 364 -11.83 1.67 -12.23
CA ARG A 364 -12.07 1.10 -10.89
C ARG A 364 -12.19 2.19 -9.85
N ALA A 365 -11.30 3.18 -9.84
CA ALA A 365 -11.40 4.33 -8.94
C ALA A 365 -12.69 5.13 -9.17
N VAL A 366 -13.11 5.34 -10.42
CA VAL A 366 -14.38 6.01 -10.77
C VAL A 366 -15.58 5.22 -10.25
N VAL A 367 -15.62 3.90 -10.44
CA VAL A 367 -16.71 3.04 -9.93
C VAL A 367 -16.73 3.06 -8.40
N THR A 368 -15.57 3.01 -7.75
CA THR A 368 -15.48 3.14 -6.29
C THR A 368 -16.04 4.48 -5.81
N ALA A 369 -15.66 5.59 -6.45
CA ALA A 369 -16.16 6.91 -6.10
C ALA A 369 -17.68 7.02 -6.30
N LEU A 370 -18.21 6.51 -7.43
CA LEU A 370 -19.65 6.51 -7.70
C LEU A 370 -20.45 5.67 -6.70
N ALA A 371 -19.84 4.68 -6.05
CA ALA A 371 -20.50 3.79 -5.09
C ALA A 371 -21.02 4.50 -3.82
N ASP A 372 -20.65 5.76 -3.59
CA ASP A 372 -21.17 6.57 -2.49
C ASP A 372 -22.51 7.24 -2.81
N TRP A 373 -22.94 7.23 -4.07
CA TRP A 373 -24.29 7.59 -4.50
C TRP A 373 -25.14 6.34 -4.63
N THR A 374 -25.93 6.03 -3.60
CA THR A 374 -26.68 4.79 -3.46
C THR A 374 -28.06 4.79 -4.13
N ASP A 375 -28.29 5.65 -5.12
CA ASP A 375 -29.55 5.74 -5.84
C ASP A 375 -29.65 4.76 -7.02
N SER A 376 -30.88 4.46 -7.45
CA SER A 376 -31.14 3.54 -8.57
C SER A 376 -30.53 4.00 -9.91
N ARG A 377 -30.30 5.31 -10.11
CA ARG A 377 -29.61 5.81 -11.31
C ARG A 377 -28.16 5.32 -11.33
N THR A 378 -27.43 5.43 -10.21
CA THR A 378 -26.08 4.88 -10.09
C THR A 378 -26.08 3.37 -10.27
N ALA A 379 -27.01 2.65 -9.64
CA ALA A 379 -27.12 1.19 -9.79
C ALA A 379 -27.33 0.78 -11.26
N LYS A 380 -28.25 1.45 -11.96
CA LYS A 380 -28.51 1.20 -13.39
C LYS A 380 -27.28 1.46 -14.25
N LEU A 381 -26.55 2.53 -13.96
CA LEU A 381 -25.33 2.90 -14.67
C LEU A 381 -24.23 1.83 -14.48
N LEU A 382 -23.97 1.40 -13.24
CA LEU A 382 -22.92 0.45 -12.91
C LEU A 382 -23.23 -1.00 -13.33
N THR A 383 -24.50 -1.34 -13.55
CA THR A 383 -24.92 -2.68 -14.00
C THR A 383 -24.25 -3.11 -15.31
N ARG A 384 -24.02 -2.19 -16.25
CA ARG A 384 -23.31 -2.50 -17.51
C ARG A 384 -21.87 -2.93 -17.24
N PHE A 385 -21.18 -2.22 -16.34
CA PHE A 385 -19.78 -2.47 -16.00
C PHE A 385 -19.61 -3.77 -15.21
N ALA A 386 -20.51 -4.04 -14.25
CA ALA A 386 -20.59 -5.32 -13.54
C ALA A 386 -20.66 -6.52 -14.48
N ARG A 387 -21.40 -6.40 -15.59
CA ARG A 387 -21.62 -7.49 -16.55
C ARG A 387 -20.52 -7.62 -17.61
N ARG A 388 -19.94 -6.51 -18.09
CA ARG A 388 -19.21 -6.50 -19.37
C ARG A 388 -17.85 -5.79 -19.36
N ASP A 389 -17.40 -5.19 -18.25
CA ASP A 389 -16.08 -4.54 -18.26
C ASP A 389 -14.98 -5.60 -18.49
N PRO A 390 -13.97 -5.34 -19.37
CA PRO A 390 -12.86 -6.28 -19.56
C PRO A 390 -12.06 -6.55 -18.28
N SER A 391 -12.03 -5.59 -17.35
CA SER A 391 -11.38 -5.77 -16.06
C SER A 391 -12.30 -6.51 -15.09
N ILE A 392 -11.84 -7.66 -14.62
CA ILE A 392 -12.51 -8.43 -13.56
C ILE A 392 -12.58 -7.64 -12.24
N HIS A 393 -11.64 -6.73 -12.01
CA HIS A 393 -11.66 -5.84 -10.83
C HIS A 393 -12.70 -4.73 -10.94
N VAL A 394 -12.87 -4.13 -12.13
CA VAL A 394 -13.95 -3.17 -12.38
C VAL A 394 -15.32 -3.86 -12.27
N ARG A 395 -15.45 -5.09 -12.80
CA ARG A 395 -16.66 -5.90 -12.63
C ARG A 395 -16.98 -6.15 -11.16
N ALA A 396 -16.00 -6.64 -10.40
CA ALA A 396 -16.15 -6.93 -8.96
C ALA A 396 -16.51 -5.68 -8.15
N GLN A 397 -15.83 -4.56 -8.39
CA GLN A 397 -16.12 -3.31 -7.69
C GLN A 397 -17.50 -2.75 -8.08
N SER A 398 -17.93 -2.91 -9.33
CA SER A 398 -19.28 -2.53 -9.76
C SER A 398 -20.33 -3.38 -9.04
N LEU A 399 -20.15 -4.70 -8.94
CA LEU A 399 -21.06 -5.59 -8.21
C LEU A 399 -21.16 -5.21 -6.72
N ARG A 400 -20.04 -4.92 -6.08
CA ARG A 400 -20.02 -4.41 -4.70
C ARG A 400 -20.80 -3.10 -4.56
N ALA A 401 -20.62 -2.18 -5.51
CA ALA A 401 -21.33 -0.91 -5.52
C ALA A 401 -22.85 -1.07 -5.71
N LEU A 402 -23.30 -2.01 -6.55
CA LEU A 402 -24.73 -2.32 -6.72
C LEU A 402 -25.39 -2.70 -5.40
N GLY A 403 -24.69 -3.46 -4.55
CA GLY A 403 -25.16 -3.85 -3.22
C GLY A 403 -25.51 -2.67 -2.31
N ARG A 404 -24.77 -1.56 -2.44
CA ARG A 404 -24.99 -0.34 -1.64
C ARG A 404 -26.26 0.41 -2.01
N ALA A 405 -26.78 0.22 -3.21
CA ALA A 405 -28.02 0.86 -3.65
C ALA A 405 -29.26 0.32 -2.92
N LYS A 406 -29.15 -0.86 -2.28
CA LYS A 406 -30.25 -1.53 -1.56
C LYS A 406 -31.52 -1.66 -2.41
N ASP A 407 -31.34 -1.86 -3.70
CA ASP A 407 -32.40 -1.97 -4.70
C ASP A 407 -32.54 -3.45 -5.11
N PRO A 408 -33.66 -4.14 -4.80
CA PRO A 408 -33.85 -5.55 -5.14
C PRO A 408 -33.70 -5.89 -6.64
N SER A 409 -33.83 -4.91 -7.54
CA SER A 409 -33.63 -5.10 -8.98
C SER A 409 -32.20 -5.52 -9.34
N VAL A 410 -31.22 -5.33 -8.44
CA VAL A 410 -29.82 -5.74 -8.66
C VAL A 410 -29.55 -7.21 -8.31
N TYR A 411 -30.45 -7.89 -7.58
CA TYR A 411 -30.21 -9.25 -7.08
C TYR A 411 -29.97 -10.28 -8.20
N PRO A 412 -30.70 -10.25 -9.34
CA PRO A 412 -30.40 -11.16 -10.45
C PRO A 412 -28.98 -11.00 -10.98
N VAL A 413 -28.45 -9.77 -11.02
CA VAL A 413 -27.08 -9.48 -11.47
C VAL A 413 -26.06 -10.05 -10.49
N LEU A 414 -26.25 -9.80 -9.19
CA LEU A 414 -25.38 -10.30 -8.14
C LEU A 414 -25.37 -11.84 -8.10
N ARG A 415 -26.55 -12.47 -8.09
CA ARG A 415 -26.67 -13.94 -8.06
C ARG A 415 -26.07 -14.60 -9.30
N SER A 416 -26.24 -14.01 -10.48
CA SER A 416 -25.61 -14.52 -11.70
C SER A 416 -24.09 -14.49 -11.61
N ALA A 417 -23.51 -13.45 -10.99
CA ALA A 417 -22.06 -13.28 -10.88
C ALA A 417 -21.40 -14.23 -9.87
N LEU A 418 -22.15 -14.86 -8.96
CA LEU A 418 -21.64 -15.90 -8.05
C LEU A 418 -21.08 -17.15 -8.77
N LYS A 419 -21.52 -17.37 -10.02
CA LYS A 419 -21.08 -18.50 -10.85
C LYS A 419 -19.79 -18.19 -11.63
N ASP A 420 -19.33 -16.95 -11.61
CA ASP A 420 -18.13 -16.53 -12.33
C ASP A 420 -16.89 -17.25 -11.76
N ARG A 421 -15.98 -17.65 -12.66
CA ARG A 421 -14.74 -18.39 -12.36
C ARG A 421 -13.50 -17.63 -12.84
N SER A 422 -13.59 -16.29 -12.89
CA SER A 422 -12.44 -15.41 -13.09
C SER A 422 -11.31 -15.77 -12.13
N TYR A 423 -10.10 -15.36 -12.50
CA TYR A 423 -8.91 -15.48 -11.66
C TYR A 423 -9.21 -15.19 -10.18
N TRP A 424 -8.91 -16.16 -9.32
CA TRP A 424 -9.17 -16.12 -7.86
C TRP A 424 -10.62 -15.84 -7.45
N ASN A 425 -11.60 -16.10 -8.33
CA ASN A 425 -13.02 -15.83 -8.13
C ASN A 425 -13.30 -14.37 -7.74
N ILE A 426 -12.53 -13.41 -8.29
CA ILE A 426 -12.62 -11.98 -7.97
C ILE A 426 -14.03 -11.44 -8.21
N VAL A 427 -14.65 -11.78 -9.35
CA VAL A 427 -15.99 -11.30 -9.69
C VAL A 427 -17.05 -11.88 -8.75
N ALA A 428 -16.99 -13.18 -8.45
CA ALA A 428 -17.90 -13.83 -7.51
C ALA A 428 -17.76 -13.25 -6.09
N SER A 429 -16.52 -12.92 -5.68
CA SER A 429 -16.24 -12.26 -4.40
C SER A 429 -16.87 -10.86 -4.33
N GLY A 430 -16.76 -10.07 -5.41
CA GLY A 430 -17.45 -8.78 -5.52
C GLY A 430 -18.98 -8.90 -5.44
N ALA A 431 -19.56 -9.95 -6.03
CA ALA A 431 -20.98 -10.25 -5.94
C ALA A 431 -21.42 -10.62 -4.52
N LEU A 432 -20.65 -11.45 -3.80
CA LEU A 432 -20.92 -11.79 -2.40
C LEU A 432 -20.90 -10.56 -1.49
N GLN A 433 -19.88 -9.71 -1.65
CA GLN A 433 -19.81 -8.44 -0.90
C GLN A 433 -20.99 -7.53 -1.26
N GLY A 434 -21.38 -7.48 -2.54
CA GLY A 434 -22.57 -6.77 -2.99
C GLY A 434 -23.84 -7.27 -2.30
N LEU A 435 -24.08 -8.59 -2.29
CA LEU A 435 -25.22 -9.20 -1.58
C LEU A 435 -25.22 -8.85 -0.09
N SER A 436 -24.07 -9.00 0.59
CA SER A 436 -23.94 -8.64 2.01
C SER A 436 -24.32 -7.18 2.29
N LEU A 437 -23.91 -6.26 1.41
CA LEU A 437 -24.18 -4.82 1.56
C LEU A 437 -25.64 -4.43 1.34
N THR A 438 -26.48 -5.28 0.71
CA THR A 438 -27.93 -5.00 0.60
C THR A 438 -28.60 -5.04 1.97
N ARG A 439 -28.05 -5.84 2.90
CA ARG A 439 -28.62 -6.12 4.23
C ARG A 439 -30.04 -6.69 4.18
N ASP A 440 -30.41 -7.32 3.07
CA ASP A 440 -31.73 -7.93 2.91
C ASP A 440 -31.67 -9.41 3.36
N PRO A 441 -32.49 -9.83 4.35
CA PRO A 441 -32.58 -11.23 4.76
C PRO A 441 -32.79 -12.23 3.62
N ALA A 442 -33.40 -11.82 2.51
CA ALA A 442 -33.61 -12.66 1.33
C ALA A 442 -32.31 -13.14 0.66
N VAL A 443 -31.15 -12.52 0.95
CA VAL A 443 -29.84 -12.94 0.43
C VAL A 443 -29.04 -13.82 1.39
N LEU A 444 -29.48 -13.96 2.64
CA LEU A 444 -28.77 -14.77 3.65
C LEU A 444 -28.54 -16.22 3.19
N PRO A 445 -29.50 -16.92 2.55
CA PRO A 445 -29.26 -18.27 2.02
C PRO A 445 -28.13 -18.33 0.98
N ASP A 446 -27.92 -17.26 0.22
CA ASP A 446 -26.83 -17.18 -0.75
C ASP A 446 -25.47 -17.11 -0.03
N LEU A 447 -25.36 -16.31 1.03
CA LEU A 447 -24.14 -16.18 1.83
C LEU A 447 -23.81 -17.47 2.59
N LEU A 448 -24.79 -18.08 3.25
CA LEU A 448 -24.61 -19.33 4.00
C LEU A 448 -24.16 -20.49 3.08
N ARG A 449 -24.73 -20.57 1.88
CA ARG A 449 -24.33 -21.57 0.88
C ARG A 449 -22.91 -21.32 0.37
N ALA A 450 -22.54 -20.07 0.12
CA ALA A 450 -21.22 -19.71 -0.36
C ALA A 450 -20.10 -19.96 0.66
N ALA A 451 -20.41 -19.92 1.96
CA ALA A 451 -19.46 -20.23 3.04
C ALA A 451 -19.07 -21.72 3.13
N LYS A 452 -19.85 -22.61 2.50
CA LYS A 452 -19.71 -24.07 2.59
C LYS A 452 -19.14 -24.69 1.30
N PRO A 453 -18.51 -25.89 1.37
CA PRO A 453 -18.22 -26.70 0.19
C PRO A 453 -19.48 -26.97 -0.65
N PRO A 454 -19.38 -27.12 -1.99
CA PRO A 454 -18.15 -27.19 -2.79
C PRO A 454 -17.64 -25.83 -3.29
N SER A 455 -18.02 -24.71 -2.66
CA SER A 455 -17.55 -23.38 -3.06
C SER A 455 -16.00 -23.28 -2.96
N PRO A 456 -15.31 -22.63 -3.92
CA PRO A 456 -13.87 -22.41 -3.83
C PRO A 456 -13.47 -21.65 -2.56
N PHE A 457 -12.26 -21.86 -2.07
CA PHE A 457 -11.83 -21.29 -0.78
C PHE A 457 -11.95 -19.75 -0.74
N GLN A 458 -11.65 -19.04 -1.84
CA GLN A 458 -11.78 -17.57 -1.89
C GLN A 458 -13.24 -17.14 -1.72
N VAL A 459 -14.17 -17.88 -2.33
CA VAL A 459 -15.62 -17.64 -2.22
C VAL A 459 -16.07 -17.89 -0.78
N ARG A 460 -15.59 -18.98 -0.16
CA ARG A 460 -15.86 -19.31 1.24
C ARG A 460 -15.33 -18.22 2.18
N GLN A 461 -14.08 -17.79 2.04
CA GLN A 461 -13.49 -16.72 2.86
C GLN A 461 -14.29 -15.41 2.74
N ASN A 462 -14.66 -15.01 1.53
CA ASN A 462 -15.44 -13.79 1.33
C ASN A 462 -16.87 -13.91 1.89
N ALA A 463 -17.49 -15.10 1.79
CA ALA A 463 -18.78 -15.36 2.40
C ALA A 463 -18.71 -15.32 3.93
N LEU A 464 -17.67 -15.89 4.54
CA LEU A 464 -17.44 -15.82 5.99
C LEU A 464 -17.27 -14.38 6.47
N ARG A 465 -16.48 -13.57 5.76
CA ARG A 465 -16.33 -12.12 6.05
C ARG A 465 -17.64 -11.35 5.88
N ALA A 466 -18.44 -11.71 4.89
CA ALA A 466 -19.77 -11.12 4.69
C ALA A 466 -20.75 -11.50 5.81
N LEU A 467 -20.66 -12.73 6.33
CA LEU A 467 -21.47 -13.20 7.45
C LEU A 467 -21.02 -12.61 8.79
N SER A 468 -19.72 -12.36 8.99
CA SER A 468 -19.22 -11.83 10.27
C SER A 468 -19.68 -10.41 10.57
N VAL A 469 -19.95 -9.62 9.54
CA VAL A 469 -20.53 -8.26 9.65
C VAL A 469 -22.03 -8.23 9.37
N TRP A 470 -22.67 -9.40 9.29
CA TRP A 470 -24.10 -9.48 9.06
C TRP A 470 -24.87 -8.85 10.23
N HIS A 471 -25.91 -8.09 9.92
CA HIS A 471 -26.59 -7.28 10.93
C HIS A 471 -27.49 -8.08 11.89
N GLN A 472 -27.88 -9.30 11.51
CA GLN A 472 -28.69 -10.21 12.32
C GLN A 472 -27.88 -11.47 12.64
N LEU A 473 -26.93 -11.36 13.57
CA LEU A 473 -26.12 -12.48 14.02
C LEU A 473 -26.94 -13.36 14.97
N ASP A 474 -27.23 -14.58 14.55
CA ASP A 474 -27.84 -15.63 15.38
C ASP A 474 -26.94 -16.88 15.41
N GLU A 475 -27.34 -17.87 16.21
CA GLU A 475 -26.57 -19.12 16.36
C GLU A 475 -26.42 -19.86 15.02
N SER A 476 -27.37 -19.71 14.08
CA SER A 476 -27.29 -20.37 12.78
C SER A 476 -26.17 -19.79 11.91
N VAL A 477 -26.02 -18.47 11.92
CA VAL A 477 -24.93 -17.78 11.21
C VAL A 477 -23.59 -18.09 11.87
N LEU A 478 -23.53 -18.01 13.21
CA LEU A 478 -22.31 -18.26 13.97
C LEU A 478 -21.85 -19.71 13.83
N SER A 479 -22.76 -20.68 13.85
CA SER A 479 -22.44 -22.09 13.62
C SER A 479 -21.81 -22.31 12.26
N VAL A 480 -22.29 -21.64 11.19
CA VAL A 480 -21.67 -21.78 9.86
C VAL A 480 -20.25 -21.21 9.82
N ILE A 481 -20.01 -20.10 10.53
CA ILE A 481 -18.64 -19.55 10.66
C ILE A 481 -17.78 -20.52 11.49
N ALA A 482 -18.29 -21.01 12.62
CA ALA A 482 -17.57 -21.92 13.51
C ALA A 482 -17.22 -23.26 12.83
N ASP A 483 -18.14 -23.85 12.06
CA ASP A 483 -17.91 -25.08 11.31
C ASP A 483 -16.74 -24.93 10.33
N ALA A 484 -16.54 -23.73 9.77
CA ALA A 484 -15.46 -23.47 8.84
C ALA A 484 -14.06 -23.45 9.49
N MET A 485 -13.96 -23.39 10.83
CA MET A 485 -12.69 -23.56 11.56
C MET A 485 -12.10 -24.96 11.39
N ALA A 486 -12.92 -25.96 11.07
CA ALA A 486 -12.49 -27.34 10.82
C ALA A 486 -12.12 -27.60 9.34
N SER A 487 -12.01 -26.54 8.52
CA SER A 487 -11.63 -26.66 7.11
C SER A 487 -10.21 -27.21 6.97
N GLN A 488 -9.99 -28.13 6.02
CA GLN A 488 -8.64 -28.58 5.66
C GLN A 488 -7.80 -27.47 5.00
N ASP A 489 -8.45 -26.54 4.30
CA ASP A 489 -7.78 -25.32 3.82
C ASP A 489 -7.55 -24.38 5.01
N GLU A 490 -6.28 -24.23 5.42
CA GLU A 490 -5.85 -23.41 6.55
C GLU A 490 -6.31 -21.95 6.41
N ARG A 491 -6.34 -21.41 5.19
CA ARG A 491 -6.73 -20.02 4.94
C ARG A 491 -8.19 -19.79 5.27
N VAL A 492 -9.04 -20.79 5.01
CA VAL A 492 -10.46 -20.74 5.39
C VAL A 492 -10.62 -20.90 6.90
N ALA A 493 -9.91 -21.85 7.52
CA ALA A 493 -9.96 -22.06 8.97
C ALA A 493 -9.54 -20.80 9.73
N MET A 494 -8.41 -20.19 9.37
CA MET A 494 -7.93 -18.94 9.97
C MET A 494 -8.90 -17.76 9.73
N THR A 495 -9.52 -17.69 8.55
CA THR A 495 -10.53 -16.66 8.26
C THR A 495 -11.76 -16.84 9.14
N ALA A 496 -12.22 -18.06 9.34
CA ALA A 496 -13.35 -18.36 10.23
C ALA A 496 -13.07 -17.91 11.68
N VAL A 497 -11.87 -18.20 12.21
CA VAL A 497 -11.46 -17.79 13.55
C VAL A 497 -11.45 -16.26 13.68
N SER A 498 -10.82 -15.55 12.73
CA SER A 498 -10.83 -14.08 12.73
C SER A 498 -12.25 -13.52 12.64
N CYS A 499 -13.06 -14.08 11.74
CA CYS A 499 -14.44 -13.66 11.53
C CYS A 499 -15.29 -13.79 12.79
N LEU A 500 -15.14 -14.88 13.56
CA LEU A 500 -15.82 -15.04 14.85
C LEU A 500 -15.45 -13.91 15.83
N GLY A 501 -14.17 -13.55 15.92
CA GLY A 501 -13.73 -12.41 16.74
C GLY A 501 -14.27 -11.07 16.25
N ASP A 502 -14.34 -10.89 14.92
CA ASP A 502 -14.82 -9.66 14.30
C ASP A 502 -16.36 -9.49 14.39
N THR A 503 -17.10 -10.52 14.80
CA THR A 503 -18.56 -10.42 15.00
C THR A 503 -18.96 -9.50 16.15
N GLY A 504 -18.08 -9.33 17.15
CA GLY A 504 -18.44 -8.65 18.40
C GLY A 504 -19.50 -9.39 19.25
N SER A 505 -19.88 -10.61 18.87
CA SER A 505 -20.94 -11.36 19.55
C SER A 505 -20.38 -12.26 20.66
N PRO A 506 -20.88 -12.15 21.92
CA PRO A 506 -20.51 -13.06 22.99
C PRO A 506 -20.82 -14.54 22.69
N LEU A 507 -21.78 -14.80 21.79
CA LEU A 507 -22.13 -16.15 21.34
C LEU A 507 -20.98 -16.83 20.57
N ALA A 508 -20.00 -16.08 20.05
CA ALA A 508 -18.82 -16.64 19.40
C ALA A 508 -17.78 -17.20 20.40
N ILE A 509 -17.82 -16.79 21.67
CA ILE A 509 -16.81 -17.14 22.69
C ILE A 509 -16.72 -18.67 22.90
N PRO A 510 -17.82 -19.42 23.11
CA PRO A 510 -17.73 -20.87 23.34
C PRO A 510 -17.11 -21.64 22.17
N HIS A 511 -17.30 -21.15 20.94
CA HIS A 511 -16.71 -21.73 19.72
C HIS A 511 -15.18 -21.56 19.71
N LEU A 512 -14.70 -20.35 20.01
CA LEU A 512 -13.27 -20.02 20.06
C LEU A 512 -12.54 -20.71 21.23
N GLU A 513 -13.14 -20.77 22.42
CA GLU A 513 -12.56 -21.47 23.57
C GLU A 513 -12.43 -22.97 23.32
N ARG A 514 -13.42 -23.57 22.65
CA ARG A 514 -13.37 -24.97 22.26
C ARG A 514 -12.24 -25.22 21.26
N LEU A 515 -12.07 -24.35 20.26
CA LEU A 515 -10.96 -24.44 19.33
C LEU A 515 -9.62 -24.36 20.06
N GLN A 516 -9.44 -23.36 20.92
CA GLN A 516 -8.18 -23.16 21.66
C GLN A 516 -7.79 -24.39 22.50
N LYS A 517 -8.77 -25.05 23.13
CA LYS A 517 -8.56 -26.26 23.94
C LYS A 517 -8.29 -27.51 23.10
N SER A 518 -8.88 -27.62 21.92
CA SER A 518 -8.88 -28.87 21.12
C SER A 518 -7.86 -28.90 20.00
N THR A 519 -7.50 -27.75 19.42
CA THR A 519 -6.57 -27.73 18.29
C THR A 519 -5.14 -28.02 18.75
N VAL A 520 -4.37 -28.69 17.89
CA VAL A 520 -2.91 -28.84 18.06
C VAL A 520 -2.14 -27.79 17.26
N ASP A 521 -2.80 -27.11 16.32
CA ASP A 521 -2.20 -26.05 15.51
C ASP A 521 -1.96 -24.79 16.35
N THR A 522 -0.69 -24.45 16.53
CA THR A 522 -0.24 -23.29 17.30
C THR A 522 -0.66 -21.97 16.66
N ARG A 523 -0.74 -21.88 15.33
CA ARG A 523 -1.21 -20.68 14.62
C ARG A 523 -2.69 -20.46 14.90
N LEU A 524 -3.53 -21.49 14.77
CA LEU A 524 -4.95 -21.39 15.09
C LEU A 524 -5.19 -21.05 16.57
N LYS A 525 -4.36 -21.55 17.50
CA LYS A 525 -4.42 -21.13 18.93
C LYS A 525 -4.16 -19.64 19.10
N THR A 526 -3.14 -19.10 18.45
CA THR A 526 -2.81 -17.67 18.51
C THR A 526 -3.95 -16.82 17.94
N TYR A 527 -4.47 -17.17 16.76
CA TYR A 527 -5.60 -16.47 16.16
C TYR A 527 -6.85 -16.55 17.03
N ALA A 528 -7.11 -17.69 17.68
CA ALA A 528 -8.23 -17.83 18.60
C ALA A 528 -8.06 -16.94 19.84
N ALA A 529 -6.84 -16.82 20.37
CA ALA A 529 -6.54 -15.93 21.48
C ALA A 529 -6.76 -14.45 21.12
N GLU A 530 -6.30 -14.03 19.93
CA GLU A 530 -6.53 -12.67 19.40
C GLU A 530 -8.03 -12.40 19.16
N ALA A 531 -8.76 -13.38 18.62
CA ALA A 531 -10.20 -13.27 18.43
C ALA A 531 -10.93 -13.15 19.77
N LEU A 532 -10.53 -13.94 20.78
CA LEU A 532 -11.08 -13.86 22.14
C LEU A 532 -10.79 -12.52 22.81
N SER A 533 -9.60 -11.94 22.62
CA SER A 533 -9.26 -10.63 23.21
C SER A 533 -10.10 -9.49 22.61
N LYS A 534 -10.57 -9.63 21.36
CA LYS A 534 -11.52 -8.67 20.77
C LYS A 534 -12.91 -8.75 21.40
N LEU A 535 -13.36 -9.96 21.78
CA LEU A 535 -14.69 -10.21 22.35
C LEU A 535 -14.74 -10.01 23.88
N ARG A 536 -13.59 -10.11 24.54
CA ARG A 536 -13.40 -9.85 25.97
C ARG A 536 -12.50 -8.63 26.14
N PRO A 537 -12.97 -7.41 25.80
CA PRO A 537 -12.18 -6.23 26.12
C PRO A 537 -11.91 -6.23 27.63
N SER A 538 -10.64 -6.10 28.01
CA SER A 538 -10.24 -5.96 29.40
C SER A 538 -10.93 -4.75 30.03
N ASP A 539 -11.46 -4.90 31.24
CA ASP A 539 -12.09 -3.80 32.01
C ASP A 539 -11.08 -2.71 32.44
N ASP A 540 -9.78 -2.89 32.17
CA ASP A 540 -8.77 -1.86 32.35
C ASP A 540 -8.58 -1.03 31.07
N LYS A 541 -9.28 0.11 31.02
CA LYS A 541 -8.94 1.27 30.17
C LYS A 541 -8.91 2.55 30.98
#